data_AF-A0A7X9JNH7-F1
#
_entry.id   AF-A0A7X9JNH7-F1
#
_cell.length_a   1.000
_cell.length_b   1.000
_cell.length_c   1.000
_cell.angle_alpha   90.00
_cell.angle_beta   90.00
_cell.angle_gamma   90.00
#
_symmetry.space_group_name_H-M   'P 1'
#
loop_
_entity.id
_entity.type
_entity.pdbx_description
1 polymer ?
#
loop_
_entity_poly.entity_id
_entity_poly.type
_entity_poly.pdbx_seq_one_letter_code
_entity_poly.pdbx_strand_id
1 'polypeptide(L)'
;MAKQTTYYIKKRYATVLYTDDVLRHFFDAYKKRPEYENTIFIITGDHGLSYDINFALKKFHVPLIIYSPKLKRSAVFKGVCSHLDIAPSLEQMLKKKARLNIPSWTCYLGSYLDTSNIFRIKSLFSFIWENKTYPDVLMDNLYLNKDSLFTVSDNFVQKSIVNPTITEEMKHKRTSITSVHKMLPKQNKLLPISTFLSEYAIQVYPECKKQTRFEQCKMFKVNELKKENEFTSILSLKCKQNNNDGLLHVLGTIQYKLLSTESTTFKLVFEAKDSAEKNIGWQCFEFSVKNGETKTESLNKYFVLKKMNTFVPIRYINAYFWNNNKASIKIQKLDMKVYLE
;
A
#
# COMPACT_ATOMS: atom_id res chain seq x y z
N MET A 1 3.96 -41.43 18.35
CA MET A 1 3.78 -40.11 17.70
C MET A 1 4.86 -39.79 16.66
N ALA A 2 6.16 -39.79 16.97
CA ALA A 2 7.23 -39.39 16.00
C ALA A 2 7.24 -40.17 14.66
N LYS A 3 7.11 -41.50 14.67
CA LYS A 3 7.06 -42.33 13.44
C LYS A 3 5.89 -41.99 12.51
N GLN A 4 4.76 -41.59 13.07
CA GLN A 4 3.54 -41.26 12.33
C GLN A 4 3.67 -39.88 11.67
N THR A 5 4.27 -38.91 12.37
CA THR A 5 4.63 -37.60 11.81
C THR A 5 5.61 -37.72 10.64
N THR A 6 6.67 -38.52 10.77
CA THR A 6 7.63 -38.76 9.68
C THR A 6 6.99 -39.42 8.44
N TYR A 7 6.04 -40.34 8.65
CA TYR A 7 5.31 -40.99 7.56
C TYR A 7 4.44 -40.01 6.76
N TYR A 8 3.69 -39.13 7.44
CA TYR A 8 2.88 -38.11 6.76
C TYR A 8 3.72 -37.06 6.04
N ILE A 9 4.88 -36.69 6.58
CA ILE A 9 5.83 -35.80 5.90
C ILE A 9 6.32 -36.45 4.59
N LYS A 10 6.70 -37.73 4.62
CA LYS A 10 7.12 -38.46 3.41
C LYS A 10 6.03 -38.50 2.34
N LYS A 11 4.78 -38.76 2.72
CA LYS A 11 3.64 -38.75 1.78
C LYS A 11 3.41 -37.39 1.15
N ARG A 12 3.40 -36.32 1.96
CA ARG A 12 3.25 -34.94 1.46
C ARG A 12 4.40 -34.55 0.52
N TYR A 13 5.62 -34.95 0.86
CA TYR A 13 6.77 -34.71 -0.01
C TYR A 13 6.65 -35.45 -1.35
N ALA A 14 6.21 -36.70 -1.34
CA ALA A 14 5.95 -37.46 -2.55
C ALA A 14 4.88 -36.79 -3.45
N THR A 15 3.82 -36.23 -2.87
CA THR A 15 2.81 -35.48 -3.66
C THR A 15 3.38 -34.20 -4.28
N VAL A 16 4.30 -33.51 -3.60
CA VAL A 16 4.98 -32.33 -4.14
C VAL A 16 5.89 -32.73 -5.30
N LEU A 17 6.69 -33.80 -5.16
CA LEU A 17 7.54 -34.32 -6.24
C LEU A 17 6.71 -34.80 -7.45
N TYR A 18 5.57 -35.45 -7.20
CA TYR A 18 4.66 -35.82 -8.29
C TYR A 18 4.13 -34.58 -9.03
N THR A 19 3.75 -33.54 -8.28
CA THR A 19 3.28 -32.28 -8.88
C THR A 19 4.37 -31.60 -9.71
N ASP A 20 5.61 -31.63 -9.24
CA ASP A 20 6.77 -31.11 -9.98
C ASP A 20 6.97 -31.84 -11.32
N ASP A 21 6.88 -33.18 -11.32
CA ASP A 21 6.99 -33.97 -12.56
C ASP A 21 5.80 -33.73 -13.52
N VAL A 22 4.58 -33.56 -12.98
CA VAL A 22 3.41 -33.17 -13.78
C VAL A 22 3.60 -31.78 -14.40
N LEU A 23 4.17 -30.81 -13.67
CA LEU A 23 4.49 -29.50 -14.21
C LEU A 23 5.53 -29.60 -15.34
N ARG A 24 6.55 -30.45 -15.20
CA ARG A 24 7.52 -30.72 -16.27
C ARG A 24 6.80 -31.20 -17.54
N HIS A 25 5.94 -32.22 -17.43
CA HIS A 25 5.15 -32.70 -18.56
C HIS A 25 4.22 -31.64 -19.15
N PHE A 26 3.57 -30.83 -18.31
CA PHE A 26 2.76 -29.70 -18.75
C PHE A 26 3.57 -28.73 -19.60
N PHE A 27 4.76 -28.33 -19.16
CA PHE A 27 5.62 -27.43 -19.91
C PHE A 27 6.13 -28.06 -21.21
N ASP A 28 6.52 -29.33 -21.21
CA ASP A 28 6.99 -30.03 -22.41
C ASP A 28 5.88 -30.19 -23.46
N ALA A 29 4.64 -30.37 -23.03
CA ALA A 29 3.48 -30.36 -23.91
C ALA A 29 3.15 -28.94 -24.39
N TYR A 30 3.11 -27.95 -23.49
CA TYR A 30 2.71 -26.58 -23.81
C TYR A 30 3.71 -25.88 -24.74
N LYS A 31 5.01 -26.21 -24.65
CA LYS A 31 6.06 -25.72 -25.59
C LYS A 31 5.74 -25.96 -27.06
N LYS A 32 4.93 -26.98 -27.38
CA LYS A 32 4.56 -27.34 -28.76
C LYS A 32 3.47 -26.42 -29.34
N ARG A 33 2.85 -25.58 -28.50
CA ARG A 33 1.76 -24.69 -28.90
C ARG A 33 2.31 -23.37 -29.45
N PRO A 34 1.67 -22.78 -30.48
CA PRO A 34 2.10 -21.49 -31.03
C PRO A 34 2.03 -20.34 -30.01
N GLU A 35 1.18 -20.44 -28.99
CA GLU A 35 1.02 -19.42 -27.96
C GLU A 35 2.16 -19.41 -26.92
N TYR A 36 2.98 -20.46 -26.86
CA TYR A 36 4.04 -20.60 -25.85
C TYR A 36 4.94 -19.37 -25.79
N GLU A 37 5.43 -18.92 -26.95
CA GLU A 37 6.31 -17.74 -27.10
C GLU A 37 5.69 -16.43 -26.58
N ASN A 38 4.36 -16.37 -26.43
CA ASN A 38 3.66 -15.19 -25.94
C ASN A 38 2.90 -15.43 -24.63
N THR A 39 3.32 -16.42 -23.85
CA THR A 39 2.68 -16.78 -22.58
C THR A 39 3.53 -16.34 -21.38
N ILE A 40 2.87 -15.81 -20.35
CA ILE A 40 3.43 -15.62 -19.00
C ILE A 40 2.78 -16.67 -18.10
N PHE A 41 3.60 -17.54 -17.53
CA PHE A 41 3.21 -18.56 -16.57
C PHE A 41 3.38 -18.01 -15.17
N ILE A 42 2.35 -18.15 -14.33
CA ILE A 42 2.38 -17.80 -12.91
C ILE A 42 2.05 -19.08 -12.16
N ILE A 43 3.02 -19.57 -11.40
CA ILE A 43 2.93 -20.82 -10.66
C ILE A 43 2.99 -20.46 -9.18
N THR A 44 1.98 -20.84 -8.42
CA THR A 44 1.92 -20.58 -6.99
C THR A 44 1.15 -21.68 -6.26
N GLY A 45 1.36 -21.80 -4.95
CA GLY A 45 0.51 -22.60 -4.08
C GLY A 45 -0.72 -21.80 -3.66
N ASP A 46 -1.85 -22.46 -3.48
CA ASP A 46 -3.09 -21.85 -2.96
C ASP A 46 -3.00 -21.59 -1.45
N HIS A 47 -2.33 -22.47 -0.70
CA HIS A 47 -1.98 -22.29 0.70
C HIS A 47 -0.68 -23.01 1.06
N GLY A 48 -0.05 -22.61 2.17
CA GLY A 48 1.17 -23.24 2.65
C GLY A 48 0.89 -24.57 3.34
N LEU A 49 1.85 -25.48 3.30
CA LEU A 49 1.77 -26.73 4.05
C LEU A 49 2.28 -26.46 5.47
N SER A 50 1.42 -26.66 6.47
CA SER A 50 1.71 -26.44 7.90
C SER A 50 2.72 -27.47 8.49
N TYR A 51 3.94 -27.52 7.96
CA TYR A 51 5.00 -28.45 8.42
C TYR A 51 6.12 -27.76 9.23
N ASP A 52 6.36 -26.47 9.05
CA ASP A 52 7.40 -25.76 9.80
C ASP A 52 6.83 -25.23 11.11
N ILE A 53 7.17 -25.93 12.21
CA ILE A 53 6.74 -25.58 13.57
C ILE A 53 7.52 -24.40 14.17
N ASN A 54 8.65 -24.00 13.56
CA ASN A 54 9.58 -23.08 14.20
C ASN A 54 9.10 -21.62 14.13
N PHE A 55 8.36 -21.26 13.08
CA PHE A 55 7.96 -19.88 12.83
C PHE A 55 6.53 -19.81 12.31
N ALA A 56 5.65 -19.15 13.08
CA ALA A 56 4.21 -19.08 12.78
C ALA A 56 3.87 -18.52 11.40
N LEU A 57 4.62 -17.54 10.89
CA LEU A 57 4.43 -16.97 9.55
C LEU A 57 4.72 -17.95 8.40
N LYS A 58 5.63 -18.92 8.59
CA LYS A 58 6.07 -19.79 7.49
C LYS A 58 4.95 -20.69 6.96
N LYS A 59 3.93 -20.98 7.76
CA LYS A 59 2.77 -21.76 7.31
C LYS A 59 1.95 -21.05 6.21
N PHE A 60 2.11 -19.73 6.07
CA PHE A 60 1.44 -18.94 5.02
C PHE A 60 2.32 -18.72 3.79
N HIS A 61 3.58 -19.14 3.82
CA HIS A 61 4.51 -18.93 2.73
C HIS A 61 4.28 -19.99 1.63
N VAL A 62 4.03 -19.51 0.42
CA VAL A 62 3.85 -20.33 -0.79
C VAL A 62 4.84 -19.88 -1.87
N PRO A 63 5.26 -20.77 -2.79
CA PRO A 63 6.07 -20.34 -3.92
C PRO A 63 5.28 -19.37 -4.80
N LEU A 64 5.97 -18.41 -5.41
CA LEU A 64 5.46 -17.60 -6.51
C LEU A 64 6.54 -17.53 -7.59
N ILE A 65 6.36 -18.30 -8.65
CA ILE A 65 7.29 -18.38 -9.78
C ILE A 65 6.59 -17.75 -10.99
N ILE A 66 7.26 -16.77 -11.60
CA ILE A 66 6.80 -16.13 -12.83
C ILE A 66 7.79 -16.48 -13.94
N TYR A 67 7.30 -17.11 -15.00
CA TYR A 67 8.10 -17.59 -16.10
C TYR A 67 7.52 -17.18 -17.46
N SER A 68 8.38 -16.96 -18.44
CA SER A 68 8.01 -16.75 -19.84
C SER A 68 9.22 -17.10 -20.71
N PRO A 69 9.05 -17.67 -21.92
CA PRO A 69 10.16 -17.86 -22.86
C PRO A 69 10.83 -16.53 -23.25
N LYS A 70 10.11 -15.40 -23.13
CA LYS A 70 10.64 -14.04 -23.37
C LYS A 70 11.37 -13.43 -22.17
N LEU A 71 11.53 -14.16 -21.07
CA LEU A 71 12.22 -13.66 -19.89
C LEU A 71 13.72 -13.49 -20.18
N LYS A 72 14.24 -12.26 -20.10
CA LYS A 72 15.63 -11.94 -20.46
C LYS A 72 16.67 -12.32 -19.39
N ARG A 73 16.24 -12.43 -18.12
CA ARG A 73 17.10 -12.78 -16.99
C ARG A 73 16.28 -13.39 -15.87
N SER A 74 16.89 -14.32 -15.14
CA SER A 74 16.37 -14.78 -13.86
C SER A 74 16.65 -13.75 -12.76
N ALA A 75 15.77 -13.71 -11.76
CA ALA A 75 15.95 -12.90 -10.57
C ALA A 75 15.17 -13.53 -9.41
N VAL A 76 15.67 -13.35 -8.19
CA VAL A 76 14.96 -13.66 -6.95
C VAL A 76 14.66 -12.36 -6.23
N PHE A 77 13.41 -12.18 -5.85
CA PHE A 77 12.97 -11.01 -5.09
C PHE A 77 12.71 -11.43 -3.64
N LYS A 78 13.15 -10.58 -2.70
CA LYS A 78 12.98 -10.79 -1.26
C LYS A 78 11.91 -9.89 -0.66
N GLY A 79 11.34 -8.98 -1.45
CA GLY A 79 10.18 -8.19 -1.04
C GLY A 79 9.00 -9.11 -0.78
N VAL A 80 8.37 -8.99 0.39
CA VAL A 80 7.22 -9.81 0.75
C VAL A 80 5.99 -9.35 -0.01
N CYS A 81 5.25 -10.31 -0.58
CA CYS A 81 4.01 -10.09 -1.32
C CYS A 81 2.99 -11.18 -0.99
N SER A 82 1.77 -10.98 -1.46
CA SER A 82 0.63 -11.91 -1.32
C SER A 82 -0.04 -12.19 -2.66
N HIS A 83 -0.97 -13.15 -2.69
CA HIS A 83 -1.81 -13.39 -3.87
C HIS A 83 -2.59 -12.14 -4.30
N LEU A 84 -2.95 -11.27 -3.36
CA LEU A 84 -3.68 -10.03 -3.66
C LEU A 84 -2.87 -9.05 -4.50
N ASP A 85 -1.53 -9.17 -4.50
CA ASP A 85 -0.63 -8.29 -5.24
C ASP A 85 -0.41 -8.75 -6.69
N ILE A 86 -0.81 -9.98 -7.06
CA ILE A 86 -0.57 -10.55 -8.40
C ILE A 86 -1.40 -9.80 -9.45
N ALA A 87 -2.72 -9.74 -9.27
CA ALA A 87 -3.62 -9.09 -10.22
C ALA A 87 -3.28 -7.61 -10.50
N PRO A 88 -3.13 -6.73 -9.49
CA PRO A 88 -2.75 -5.34 -9.73
C PRO A 88 -1.37 -5.20 -10.40
N SER A 89 -0.44 -6.12 -10.17
CA SER A 89 0.88 -6.11 -10.84
C SER A 89 0.78 -6.42 -12.33
N LEU A 90 -0.04 -7.42 -12.69
CA LEU A 90 -0.29 -7.75 -14.09
C LEU A 90 -1.03 -6.62 -14.79
N GLU A 91 -2.02 -6.03 -14.13
CA GLU A 91 -2.76 -4.88 -14.66
C GLU A 91 -1.80 -3.71 -14.94
N GLN A 92 -0.94 -3.35 -13.99
CA GLN A 92 0.03 -2.27 -14.15
C GLN A 92 1.06 -2.57 -15.25
N MET A 93 1.48 -3.84 -15.38
CA MET A 93 2.35 -4.27 -16.48
C MET A 93 1.64 -4.11 -17.84
N LEU A 94 0.39 -4.55 -17.96
CA LEU A 94 -0.41 -4.46 -19.18
C LEU A 94 -0.71 -3.02 -19.55
N LYS A 95 -1.03 -2.16 -18.58
CA LYS A 95 -1.20 -0.72 -18.79
C LYS A 95 0.02 -0.11 -19.47
N LYS A 96 1.22 -0.46 -18.98
CA LYS A 96 2.49 0.06 -19.50
C LYS A 96 2.85 -0.52 -20.88
N LYS A 97 2.62 -1.81 -21.10
CA LYS A 97 3.04 -2.51 -22.33
C LYS A 97 2.02 -2.45 -23.47
N ALA A 98 0.75 -2.68 -23.16
CA ALA A 98 -0.34 -2.81 -24.12
C ALA A 98 -1.17 -1.52 -24.28
N ARG A 99 -0.79 -0.43 -23.59
CA ARG A 99 -1.50 0.87 -23.62
C ARG A 99 -3.00 0.73 -23.35
N LEU A 100 -3.39 -0.26 -22.54
CA LEU A 100 -4.78 -0.48 -22.18
C LEU A 100 -5.31 0.72 -21.40
N ASN A 101 -6.53 1.14 -21.74
CA ASN A 101 -7.23 2.17 -20.99
C ASN A 101 -7.82 1.56 -19.71
N ILE A 102 -6.99 1.50 -18.67
CA ILE A 102 -7.38 0.96 -17.37
C ILE A 102 -7.89 2.11 -16.51
N PRO A 103 -9.08 1.96 -15.87
CA PRO A 103 -9.64 2.97 -14.98
C PRO A 103 -8.61 3.47 -13.95
N SER A 104 -8.71 4.74 -13.57
CA SER A 104 -7.87 5.32 -12.52
C SER A 104 -8.15 4.76 -11.12
N TRP A 105 -9.18 3.92 -10.98
CA TRP A 105 -9.68 3.36 -9.74
C TRP A 105 -10.00 1.88 -9.92
N THR A 106 -9.47 1.05 -9.03
CA THR A 106 -9.68 -0.41 -9.00
C THR A 106 -10.01 -0.85 -7.58
N CYS A 107 -10.62 -2.02 -7.45
CA CYS A 107 -11.06 -2.56 -6.15
C CYS A 107 -10.12 -3.62 -5.60
N TYR A 108 -8.85 -3.63 -6.03
CA TYR A 108 -7.86 -4.54 -5.45
C TYR A 108 -7.60 -4.15 -3.99
N LEU A 109 -7.50 -5.18 -3.14
CA LEU A 109 -7.06 -5.04 -1.76
C LEU A 109 -5.53 -5.09 -1.66
N GLY A 110 -4.88 -5.75 -2.61
CA GLY A 110 -3.44 -5.79 -2.72
C GLY A 110 -2.88 -4.53 -3.38
N SER A 111 -1.56 -4.43 -3.25
CA SER A 111 -0.73 -3.35 -3.79
C SER A 111 -0.09 -3.80 -5.10
N TYR A 112 1.22 -4.03 -5.12
CA TYR A 112 1.95 -4.59 -6.25
C TYR A 112 3.04 -5.52 -5.73
N LEU A 113 3.51 -6.45 -6.56
CA LEU A 113 4.61 -7.34 -6.25
C LEU A 113 5.86 -6.51 -5.94
N ASP A 114 6.43 -6.70 -4.76
CA ASP A 114 7.63 -5.99 -4.35
C ASP A 114 8.88 -6.65 -4.97
N THR A 115 9.35 -6.08 -6.08
CA THR A 115 10.53 -6.57 -6.81
C THR A 115 11.87 -6.15 -6.18
N SER A 116 11.91 -5.94 -4.86
CA SER A 116 13.13 -5.66 -4.11
C SER A 116 14.02 -6.90 -4.01
N ASN A 117 15.33 -6.74 -4.17
CA ASN A 117 16.31 -7.77 -3.85
C ASN A 117 16.70 -7.79 -2.35
N ILE A 118 16.27 -6.78 -1.58
CA ILE A 118 16.45 -6.68 -0.14
C ILE A 118 15.14 -7.08 0.55
N PHE A 119 15.25 -7.93 1.58
CA PHE A 119 14.09 -8.34 2.37
C PHE A 119 13.43 -7.13 3.02
N ARG A 120 12.12 -7.00 2.78
CA ARG A 120 11.28 -5.97 3.39
C ARG A 120 9.83 -6.37 3.28
N ILE A 121 9.06 -5.91 4.26
CA ILE A 121 7.61 -5.99 4.30
C ILE A 121 7.12 -4.55 4.30
N LYS A 122 6.49 -4.10 3.22
CA LYS A 122 5.93 -2.74 3.11
C LYS A 122 4.41 -2.70 3.23
N SER A 123 3.77 -3.76 2.75
CA SER A 123 2.32 -3.83 2.70
C SER A 123 1.77 -4.40 3.99
N LEU A 124 0.54 -4.02 4.30
CA LEU A 124 -0.23 -4.57 5.40
C LEU A 124 -0.83 -5.91 4.97
N PHE A 125 -0.45 -7.00 5.64
CA PHE A 125 -1.00 -8.32 5.42
C PHE A 125 -1.79 -8.77 6.64
N SER A 126 -2.93 -9.42 6.40
CA SER A 126 -3.71 -10.10 7.42
C SER A 126 -3.94 -11.55 7.00
N PHE A 127 -3.92 -12.44 7.97
CA PHE A 127 -3.98 -13.88 7.71
C PHE A 127 -5.27 -14.48 8.25
N ILE A 128 -5.91 -15.29 7.42
CA ILE A 128 -7.11 -16.04 7.80
C ILE A 128 -6.66 -17.38 8.37
N TRP A 129 -7.13 -17.69 9.57
CA TRP A 129 -6.97 -19.01 10.17
C TRP A 129 -8.14 -19.92 9.80
N GLU A 130 -7.98 -21.24 9.97
CA GLU A 130 -8.99 -22.24 9.61
C GLU A 130 -10.36 -21.99 10.27
N ASN A 131 -10.37 -21.44 11.48
CA ASN A 131 -11.57 -21.02 12.21
C ASN A 131 -12.16 -19.67 11.73
N LYS A 132 -11.72 -19.16 10.58
CA LYS A 132 -12.12 -17.87 9.98
C LYS A 132 -11.82 -16.65 10.86
N THR A 133 -10.86 -16.77 11.77
CA THR A 133 -10.36 -15.65 12.57
C THR A 133 -9.16 -14.97 11.90
N TYR A 134 -8.90 -13.73 12.29
CA TYR A 134 -7.82 -12.89 11.79
C TYR A 134 -6.93 -12.45 12.96
N PRO A 135 -6.30 -13.38 13.69
CA PRO A 135 -5.54 -13.04 14.89
C PRO A 135 -4.22 -12.36 14.56
N ASP A 136 -3.81 -12.38 13.29
CA ASP A 136 -2.46 -12.02 12.88
C ASP A 136 -2.44 -10.86 11.90
N VAL A 137 -1.42 -10.00 12.02
CA VAL A 137 -1.14 -8.91 11.09
C VAL A 137 0.37 -8.72 10.93
N LEU A 138 0.79 -8.39 9.71
CA LEU A 138 2.19 -8.21 9.32
C LEU A 138 2.34 -6.90 8.52
N MET A 139 3.24 -6.03 8.95
CA MET A 139 3.54 -4.75 8.29
C MET A 139 4.89 -4.22 8.77
N ASP A 140 5.68 -3.56 7.93
CA ASP A 140 6.93 -2.88 8.32
C ASP A 140 7.92 -3.76 9.11
N ASN A 141 8.07 -5.01 8.68
CA ASN A 141 8.88 -6.04 9.36
C ASN A 141 8.44 -6.34 10.80
N LEU A 142 7.23 -5.96 11.18
CA LEU A 142 6.60 -6.27 12.46
C LEU A 142 5.47 -7.26 12.25
N TYR A 143 5.43 -8.26 13.10
CA TYR A 143 4.41 -9.29 13.10
C TYR A 143 3.72 -9.34 14.45
N LEU A 144 2.41 -9.11 14.46
CA LEU A 144 1.59 -9.33 15.62
C LEU A 144 0.91 -10.68 15.46
N ASN A 145 1.29 -11.65 16.30
CA ASN A 145 0.61 -12.93 16.42
C ASN A 145 -0.25 -12.93 17.67
N LYS A 146 -1.57 -12.92 17.52
CA LYS A 146 -2.50 -12.70 18.64
C LYS A 146 -2.11 -11.41 19.40
N ASP A 147 -1.53 -11.50 20.59
CA ASP A 147 -1.14 -10.33 21.39
C ASP A 147 0.39 -10.20 21.56
N SER A 148 1.16 -11.07 20.90
CA SER A 148 2.62 -11.08 20.96
C SER A 148 3.21 -10.43 19.72
N LEU A 149 4.13 -9.48 19.93
CA LEU A 149 4.78 -8.72 18.87
C LEU A 149 6.17 -9.29 18.57
N PHE A 150 6.51 -9.36 17.28
CA PHE A 150 7.77 -9.88 16.79
C PHE A 150 8.35 -8.94 15.73
N THR A 151 9.69 -8.84 15.68
CA THR A 151 10.37 -8.40 14.46
C THR A 151 10.55 -9.59 13.52
N VAL A 152 10.50 -9.31 12.22
CA VAL A 152 10.62 -10.31 11.15
C VAL A 152 11.81 -9.95 10.27
N SER A 153 12.71 -10.92 10.09
CA SER A 153 13.82 -10.82 9.16
C SER A 153 13.67 -11.85 8.02
N ASP A 154 14.68 -11.89 7.14
CA ASP A 154 14.72 -12.77 5.98
C ASP A 154 14.41 -14.23 6.35
N ASN A 155 13.80 -14.97 5.43
CA ASN A 155 13.21 -16.31 5.68
C ASN A 155 12.14 -16.35 6.79
N PHE A 156 11.50 -15.22 7.09
CA PHE A 156 10.44 -15.09 8.10
C PHE A 156 10.86 -15.50 9.51
N VAL A 157 12.15 -15.32 9.84
CA VAL A 157 12.65 -15.52 11.20
C VAL A 157 12.03 -14.46 12.11
N GLN A 158 11.41 -14.92 13.20
CA GLN A 158 10.71 -14.06 14.16
C GLN A 158 11.51 -13.94 15.45
N LYS A 159 11.67 -12.70 15.94
CA LYS A 159 12.25 -12.41 17.27
C LYS A 159 11.23 -11.64 18.10
N SER A 160 10.86 -12.19 19.25
CA SER A 160 9.90 -11.56 20.17
C SER A 160 10.42 -10.21 20.65
N ILE A 161 9.53 -9.22 20.70
CA ILE A 161 9.80 -7.89 21.24
C ILE A 161 8.64 -7.43 22.11
N VAL A 162 8.94 -6.57 23.09
CA VAL A 162 7.94 -5.95 23.95
C VAL A 162 7.94 -4.45 23.69
N ASN A 163 6.87 -3.96 23.07
CA ASN A 163 6.64 -2.53 22.88
C ASN A 163 5.13 -2.26 22.91
N PRO A 164 4.55 -1.87 24.06
CA PRO A 164 3.11 -1.70 24.21
C PRO A 164 2.49 -0.74 23.20
N THR A 165 3.20 0.37 22.88
CA THR A 165 2.72 1.37 21.92
C THR A 165 2.57 0.77 20.52
N ILE A 166 3.61 0.11 20.01
CA ILE A 166 3.58 -0.54 18.69
C ILE A 166 2.59 -1.70 18.68
N THR A 167 2.49 -2.47 19.77
CA THR A 167 1.52 -3.56 19.87
C THR A 167 0.09 -3.03 19.72
N GLU A 168 -0.27 -1.96 20.40
CA GLU A 168 -1.60 -1.35 20.27
C GLU A 168 -1.83 -0.78 18.87
N GLU A 169 -0.83 -0.16 18.25
CA GLU A 169 -0.91 0.29 16.85
C GLU A 169 -1.19 -0.87 15.89
N MET A 170 -0.44 -1.98 16.01
CA MET A 170 -0.64 -3.18 15.19
C MET A 170 -2.02 -3.81 15.44
N LYS A 171 -2.53 -3.78 16.68
CA LYS A 171 -3.90 -4.23 16.98
C LYS A 171 -4.95 -3.38 16.27
N HIS A 172 -4.78 -2.05 16.26
CA HIS A 172 -5.67 -1.16 15.50
C HIS A 172 -5.64 -1.48 14.01
N LYS A 173 -4.44 -1.63 13.41
CA LYS A 173 -4.29 -2.03 12.00
C LYS A 173 -4.98 -3.35 11.69
N ARG A 174 -4.82 -4.36 12.57
CA ARG A 174 -5.51 -5.66 12.47
C ARG A 174 -7.03 -5.50 12.49
N THR A 175 -7.57 -4.70 13.39
CA THR A 175 -9.02 -4.45 13.48
C THR A 175 -9.54 -3.78 12.21
N SER A 176 -8.84 -2.77 11.70
CA SER A 176 -9.20 -2.07 10.46
C SER A 176 -9.26 -3.01 9.27
N ILE A 177 -8.19 -3.78 9.00
CA ILE A 177 -8.17 -4.70 7.85
C ILE A 177 -9.15 -5.87 8.00
N THR A 178 -9.32 -6.39 9.22
CA THR A 178 -10.31 -7.46 9.49
C THR A 178 -11.73 -6.98 9.22
N SER A 179 -12.02 -5.72 9.57
CA SER A 179 -13.30 -5.09 9.30
C SER A 179 -13.55 -5.05 7.79
N VAL A 180 -12.58 -4.59 6.99
CA VAL A 180 -12.64 -4.60 5.50
C VAL A 180 -13.04 -5.99 4.99
N HIS A 181 -12.28 -7.02 5.37
CA HIS A 181 -12.48 -8.39 4.88
C HIS A 181 -13.84 -8.96 5.26
N LYS A 182 -14.38 -8.63 6.44
CA LYS A 182 -15.69 -9.10 6.90
C LYS A 182 -16.86 -8.34 6.27
N MET A 183 -16.64 -7.09 5.87
CA MET A 183 -17.69 -6.15 5.52
C MET A 183 -17.97 -6.08 4.02
N LEU A 184 -16.93 -6.08 3.18
CA LEU A 184 -17.09 -6.01 1.72
C LEU A 184 -17.98 -7.14 1.17
N PRO A 185 -17.79 -8.42 1.55
CA PRO A 185 -18.63 -9.50 1.02
C PRO A 185 -20.10 -9.38 1.46
N LYS A 186 -20.36 -8.84 2.65
CA LYS A 186 -21.72 -8.71 3.19
C LYS A 186 -22.55 -7.62 2.51
N GLN A 187 -21.90 -6.62 1.93
CA GLN A 187 -22.59 -5.50 1.29
C GLN A 187 -22.68 -5.63 -0.23
N ASN A 188 -22.12 -6.68 -0.85
CA ASN A 188 -22.02 -6.82 -2.30
C ASN A 188 -21.48 -5.54 -2.99
N LYS A 189 -20.54 -4.85 -2.35
CA LYS A 189 -19.93 -3.62 -2.88
C LYS A 189 -18.51 -3.88 -3.36
N LEU A 190 -18.21 -3.37 -4.54
CA LEU A 190 -16.84 -3.19 -5.02
C LEU A 190 -16.39 -1.80 -4.61
N LEU A 191 -15.39 -1.71 -3.73
CA LEU A 191 -14.84 -0.44 -3.26
C LEU A 191 -13.32 -0.44 -3.48
N PRO A 192 -12.75 0.63 -4.06
CA PRO A 192 -11.32 0.83 -4.01
C PRO A 192 -10.83 0.81 -2.56
N ILE A 193 -9.72 0.13 -2.29
CA ILE A 193 -9.17 0.08 -0.93
C ILE A 193 -8.84 1.49 -0.43
N SER A 194 -8.41 2.38 -1.32
CA SER A 194 -8.22 3.81 -1.02
C SER A 194 -9.51 4.46 -0.53
N THR A 195 -10.66 4.10 -1.12
CA THR A 195 -11.99 4.61 -0.75
C THR A 195 -12.47 4.05 0.60
N PHE A 196 -12.07 2.82 0.94
CA PHE A 196 -12.44 2.21 2.22
C PHE A 196 -11.56 2.72 3.37
N LEU A 197 -10.25 2.85 3.15
CA LEU A 197 -9.32 3.48 4.10
C LEU A 197 -9.63 4.98 4.28
N SER A 198 -10.38 5.58 3.36
CA SER A 198 -10.79 6.98 3.37
C SER A 198 -12.27 7.19 3.74
N GLU A 199 -12.63 7.48 4.99
CA GLU A 199 -13.97 7.93 5.45
C GLU A 199 -15.25 7.15 5.04
N TYR A 200 -15.31 6.37 3.96
CA TYR A 200 -16.53 5.71 3.49
C TYR A 200 -16.86 4.49 4.34
N ALA A 201 -15.84 3.85 4.94
CA ALA A 201 -16.05 2.89 6.02
C ALA A 201 -16.63 3.54 7.29
N ILE A 202 -16.29 4.80 7.58
CA ILE A 202 -16.75 5.54 8.77
C ILE A 202 -18.20 6.03 8.61
N GLN A 203 -18.62 6.37 7.39
CA GLN A 203 -20.02 6.75 7.11
C GLN A 203 -20.96 5.55 7.03
N VAL A 204 -20.51 4.40 6.50
CA VAL A 204 -21.35 3.21 6.34
C VAL A 204 -21.40 2.36 7.62
N TYR A 205 -20.43 2.51 8.54
CA TYR A 205 -20.32 1.69 9.75
C TYR A 205 -20.01 2.53 11.00
N PRO A 206 -21.05 3.02 11.70
CA PRO A 206 -20.93 3.90 12.86
C PRO A 206 -20.12 3.29 14.02
N GLU A 207 -20.07 1.96 14.11
CA GLU A 207 -19.34 1.22 15.15
C GLU A 207 -17.81 1.43 15.06
N CYS A 208 -17.28 1.75 13.87
CA CYS A 208 -15.86 2.05 13.65
C CYS A 208 -15.47 3.45 14.18
N LYS A 209 -16.43 4.33 14.51
CA LYS A 209 -16.14 5.68 15.06
C LYS A 209 -15.43 5.64 16.41
N LYS A 210 -15.50 4.55 17.15
CA LYS A 210 -15.00 4.50 18.54
C LYS A 210 -13.48 4.28 18.64
N GLN A 211 -12.76 3.97 17.57
CA GLN A 211 -11.35 3.53 17.67
C GLN A 211 -10.32 4.29 16.82
N THR A 212 -10.69 5.09 15.82
CA THR A 212 -9.72 5.90 15.05
C THR A 212 -9.86 7.38 15.37
N ARG A 213 -8.91 7.93 16.13
CA ARG A 213 -8.82 9.36 16.51
C ARG A 213 -8.32 10.20 15.33
N PHE A 214 -9.16 10.46 14.32
CA PHE A 214 -8.83 11.50 13.34
C PHE A 214 -9.13 12.88 13.94
N GLU A 215 -8.11 13.72 14.10
CA GLU A 215 -8.24 14.90 14.98
C GLU A 215 -8.74 16.17 14.29
N GLN A 216 -8.61 16.34 12.95
CA GLN A 216 -9.02 17.57 12.23
C GLN A 216 -9.40 17.31 10.75
N CYS A 217 -10.46 17.96 10.27
CA CYS A 217 -10.85 18.06 8.85
C CYS A 217 -11.15 19.54 8.53
N LYS A 218 -10.62 20.06 7.42
CA LYS A 218 -10.90 21.43 6.93
C LYS A 218 -11.13 21.41 5.42
N MET A 219 -12.12 22.16 4.94
CA MET A 219 -12.32 22.44 3.52
C MET A 219 -11.68 23.78 3.17
N PHE A 220 -11.10 23.90 1.98
CA PHE A 220 -10.34 25.09 1.57
C PHE A 220 -10.90 25.69 0.28
N LYS A 221 -10.61 26.97 0.04
CA LYS A 221 -10.79 27.63 -1.25
C LYS A 221 -9.56 28.51 -1.48
N VAL A 222 -8.75 28.17 -2.47
CA VAL A 222 -7.65 29.02 -2.94
C VAL A 222 -8.06 29.51 -4.33
N ASN A 223 -8.07 30.83 -4.52
CA ASN A 223 -8.60 31.44 -5.74
C ASN A 223 -7.54 31.69 -6.83
N GLU A 224 -6.24 31.75 -6.49
CA GLU A 224 -5.17 32.00 -7.46
C GLU A 224 -3.76 31.69 -6.93
N LEU A 225 -2.86 31.19 -7.80
CA LEU A 225 -1.41 31.18 -7.58
C LEU A 225 -0.77 32.28 -8.43
N LYS A 226 -0.36 33.37 -7.79
CA LYS A 226 0.28 34.50 -8.45
C LYS A 226 1.73 34.21 -8.80
N LYS A 227 2.21 34.78 -9.91
CA LYS A 227 3.59 34.65 -10.42
C LYS A 227 4.65 35.04 -9.40
N GLU A 228 4.32 36.01 -8.56
CA GLU A 228 5.22 36.62 -7.56
C GLU A 228 5.42 35.73 -6.33
N ASN A 229 4.53 34.76 -6.08
CA ASN A 229 4.57 33.90 -4.92
C ASN A 229 5.20 32.55 -5.27
N GLU A 230 6.44 32.33 -4.83
CA GLU A 230 7.07 31.01 -4.93
C GLU A 230 6.35 29.97 -4.05
N PHE A 231 5.85 30.41 -2.89
CA PHE A 231 5.08 29.58 -1.96
C PHE A 231 3.72 30.20 -1.72
N THR A 232 2.66 29.40 -1.84
CA THR A 232 1.30 29.81 -1.46
C THR A 232 0.77 28.86 -0.40
N SER A 233 0.69 29.34 0.84
CA SER A 233 0.18 28.57 1.97
C SER A 233 -1.30 28.23 1.77
N ILE A 234 -1.67 26.99 2.06
CA ILE A 234 -3.04 26.49 2.02
C ILE A 234 -3.55 26.33 3.46
N LEU A 235 -2.74 25.70 4.31
CA LEU A 235 -3.12 25.38 5.69
C LEU A 235 -1.90 25.14 6.58
N SER A 236 -2.13 25.33 7.87
CA SER A 236 -1.30 24.82 8.97
C SER A 236 -2.21 24.12 9.97
N LEU A 237 -1.88 22.88 10.33
CA LEU A 237 -2.60 22.05 11.30
C LEU A 237 -1.70 21.80 12.49
N LYS A 238 -2.22 22.05 13.70
CA LYS A 238 -1.56 21.70 14.96
C LYS A 238 -2.01 20.31 15.40
N CYS A 239 -1.06 19.42 15.62
CA CYS A 239 -1.29 18.05 16.09
C CYS A 239 -1.58 18.08 17.60
N LYS A 240 -2.65 17.43 18.10
CA LYS A 240 -2.99 17.50 19.54
C LYS A 240 -2.16 16.50 20.38
N GLN A 241 -1.62 15.45 19.78
CA GLN A 241 -0.76 14.45 20.43
C GLN A 241 0.64 14.41 19.80
N ASN A 242 1.60 13.74 20.46
CA ASN A 242 2.93 13.46 19.90
C ASN A 242 2.78 12.48 18.73
N ASN A 243 2.34 12.98 17.58
CA ASN A 243 2.17 12.18 16.39
C ASN A 243 3.56 11.86 15.84
N ASN A 244 3.98 10.61 15.98
CA ASN A 244 5.29 10.19 15.51
C ASN A 244 5.28 9.83 14.04
N ASP A 245 4.16 9.38 13.48
CA ASP A 245 4.19 8.76 12.16
C ASP A 245 3.71 9.71 11.05
N GLY A 246 2.97 10.78 11.37
CA GLY A 246 2.63 11.82 10.39
C GLY A 246 1.81 11.27 9.23
N LEU A 247 0.92 10.34 9.56
CA LEU A 247 0.09 9.64 8.62
C LEU A 247 -0.99 10.61 8.12
N LEU A 248 -0.89 10.94 6.84
CA LEU A 248 -1.78 11.88 6.19
C LEU A 248 -2.63 11.18 5.17
N HIS A 249 -3.89 11.58 5.20
CA HIS A 249 -4.83 11.19 4.19
C HIS A 249 -5.49 12.43 3.58
N VAL A 250 -5.27 12.60 2.28
CA VAL A 250 -5.68 13.78 1.52
C VAL A 250 -6.75 13.35 0.53
N LEU A 251 -7.96 13.86 0.74
CA LEU A 251 -9.12 13.68 -0.13
C LEU A 251 -9.48 14.99 -0.80
N GLY A 252 -9.76 14.97 -2.09
CA GLY A 252 -10.19 16.18 -2.75
C GLY A 252 -10.14 16.14 -4.26
N THR A 253 -10.51 17.26 -4.84
CA THR A 253 -10.35 17.56 -6.26
C THR A 253 -9.74 18.94 -6.39
N ILE A 254 -8.66 19.03 -7.18
CA ILE A 254 -8.10 20.30 -7.60
C ILE A 254 -8.43 20.50 -9.09
N GLN A 255 -9.01 21.65 -9.41
CA GLN A 255 -9.20 22.12 -10.77
C GLN A 255 -8.40 23.40 -10.95
N TYR A 256 -7.50 23.39 -11.92
CA TYR A 256 -6.60 24.49 -12.18
C TYR A 256 -6.48 24.73 -13.69
N LYS A 257 -6.23 25.99 -14.04
CA LYS A 257 -6.04 26.46 -15.42
C LYS A 257 -4.74 27.24 -15.50
N LEU A 258 -3.92 26.93 -16.50
CA LEU A 258 -2.71 27.71 -16.76
C LEU A 258 -3.09 29.04 -17.43
N LEU A 259 -2.55 30.14 -16.92
CA LEU A 259 -2.66 31.47 -17.52
C LEU A 259 -1.34 31.93 -18.18
N SER A 260 -0.29 31.11 -18.08
CA SER A 260 1.02 31.36 -18.68
C SER A 260 1.09 30.84 -20.12
N THR A 261 1.94 31.46 -20.95
CA THR A 261 2.17 31.11 -22.36
C THR A 261 2.94 29.81 -22.56
N GLU A 262 3.62 29.32 -21.53
CA GLU A 262 4.45 28.11 -21.58
C GLU A 262 3.94 27.06 -20.59
N SER A 263 4.09 25.79 -20.98
CA SER A 263 3.76 24.64 -20.12
C SER A 263 4.63 24.67 -18.86
N THR A 264 4.05 24.33 -17.71
CA THR A 264 4.76 24.42 -16.43
C THR A 264 4.38 23.27 -15.49
N THR A 265 5.19 23.07 -14.46
CA THR A 265 4.87 22.22 -13.32
C THR A 265 4.81 23.03 -12.04
N PHE A 266 3.98 22.56 -11.10
CA PHE A 266 3.91 23.08 -9.73
C PHE A 266 3.63 21.93 -8.78
N LYS A 267 3.90 22.12 -7.49
CA LYS A 267 3.79 21.05 -6.49
C LYS A 267 2.84 21.44 -5.38
N LEU A 268 2.03 20.50 -4.91
CA LEU A 268 1.39 20.57 -3.60
C LEU A 268 2.31 19.87 -2.61
N VAL A 269 2.83 20.61 -1.64
CA VAL A 269 3.77 20.13 -0.63
C VAL A 269 3.04 20.00 0.70
N PHE A 270 3.24 18.87 1.37
CA PHE A 270 2.92 18.66 2.77
C PHE A 270 4.23 18.60 3.55
N GLU A 271 4.35 19.47 4.54
CA GLU A 271 5.55 19.65 5.36
C GLU A 271 5.22 19.34 6.82
N ALA A 272 6.07 18.52 7.44
CA ALA A 272 6.04 18.20 8.86
C ALA A 272 7.01 19.12 9.61
N LYS A 273 6.56 19.71 10.73
CA LYS A 273 7.38 20.55 11.60
C LYS A 273 7.36 20.09 13.05
N ASP A 274 8.48 20.31 13.74
CA ASP A 274 8.62 20.06 15.18
C ASP A 274 8.09 21.23 16.04
N SER A 275 8.34 21.18 17.36
CA SER A 275 7.92 22.23 18.30
C SER A 275 8.63 23.57 18.12
N ALA A 276 9.78 23.58 17.45
CA ALA A 276 10.53 24.78 17.10
C ALA A 276 10.20 25.26 15.67
N GLU A 277 9.15 24.70 15.05
CA GLU A 277 8.73 24.97 13.67
C GLU A 277 9.77 24.63 12.59
N LYS A 278 10.77 23.80 12.94
CA LYS A 278 11.76 23.32 11.98
C LYS A 278 11.15 22.21 11.13
N ASN A 279 11.40 22.25 9.82
CA ASN A 279 11.03 21.17 8.92
C ASN A 279 11.77 19.88 9.31
N ILE A 280 11.01 18.83 9.56
CA ILE A 280 11.51 17.49 9.92
C ILE A 280 11.11 16.42 8.92
N GLY A 281 10.40 16.78 7.86
CA GLY A 281 9.93 15.85 6.83
C GLY A 281 8.99 16.52 5.84
N TRP A 282 8.88 15.97 4.64
CA TRP A 282 7.94 16.48 3.64
C TRP A 282 7.60 15.43 2.58
N GLN A 283 6.48 15.64 1.90
CA GLN A 283 6.09 14.90 0.71
C GLN A 283 5.35 15.84 -0.25
N CYS A 284 5.48 15.63 -1.56
CA CYS A 284 4.80 16.48 -2.55
C CYS A 284 4.10 15.69 -3.64
N PHE A 285 3.12 16.34 -4.26
CA PHE A 285 2.44 15.90 -5.46
C PHE A 285 2.70 16.91 -6.58
N GLU A 286 3.29 16.45 -7.67
CA GLU A 286 3.60 17.29 -8.82
C GLU A 286 2.45 17.28 -9.82
N PHE A 287 2.10 18.47 -10.29
CA PHE A 287 1.09 18.73 -11.30
C PHE A 287 1.76 19.31 -12.54
N SER A 288 1.29 18.89 -13.70
CA SER A 288 1.76 19.38 -15.00
C SER A 288 0.60 19.90 -15.81
N VAL A 289 0.79 21.08 -16.42
CA VAL A 289 -0.24 21.79 -17.17
C VAL A 289 0.33 22.40 -18.44
N LYS A 290 -0.38 22.23 -19.56
CA LYS A 290 -0.01 22.84 -20.84
C LYS A 290 -0.68 24.19 -21.02
N ASN A 291 -0.10 25.05 -21.87
CA ASN A 291 -0.67 26.36 -22.19
C ASN A 291 -2.13 26.22 -22.68
N GLY A 292 -3.02 27.05 -22.13
CA GLY A 292 -4.45 27.09 -22.46
C GLY A 292 -5.30 25.96 -21.88
N GLU A 293 -4.69 24.93 -21.29
CA GLU A 293 -5.39 23.76 -20.77
C GLU A 293 -6.04 24.04 -19.40
N THR A 294 -7.26 23.55 -19.22
CA THR A 294 -7.91 23.44 -17.91
C THR A 294 -7.88 21.98 -17.51
N LYS A 295 -7.34 21.67 -16.33
CA LYS A 295 -7.18 20.29 -15.87
C LYS A 295 -7.82 20.11 -14.50
N THR A 296 -8.54 19.02 -14.35
CA THR A 296 -9.12 18.59 -13.08
C THR A 296 -8.42 17.31 -12.64
N GLU A 297 -7.83 17.33 -11.46
CA GLU A 297 -7.17 16.17 -10.86
C GLU A 297 -7.79 15.81 -9.51
N SER A 298 -8.17 14.55 -9.36
CA SER A 298 -8.64 14.02 -8.09
C SER A 298 -7.45 13.61 -7.22
N LEU A 299 -7.42 14.16 -6.01
CA LEU A 299 -6.44 13.84 -4.96
C LEU A 299 -7.11 12.88 -3.98
N ASN A 300 -6.95 11.58 -4.18
CA ASN A 300 -7.20 10.58 -3.15
C ASN A 300 -5.88 9.89 -2.84
N LYS A 301 -5.11 10.50 -1.93
CA LYS A 301 -3.74 10.10 -1.63
C LYS A 301 -3.60 9.82 -0.13
N TYR A 302 -3.20 8.60 0.17
CA TYR A 302 -2.83 8.16 1.50
C TYR A 302 -1.32 8.00 1.55
N PHE A 303 -0.66 8.67 2.50
CA PHE A 303 0.80 8.62 2.60
C PHE A 303 1.29 8.98 4.00
N VAL A 304 2.45 8.44 4.33
CA VAL A 304 3.21 8.77 5.54
C VAL A 304 4.15 9.92 5.19
N LEU A 305 4.14 11.00 5.97
CA LEU A 305 5.16 12.05 5.84
C LEU A 305 6.54 11.46 6.14
N LYS A 306 7.40 11.40 5.12
CA LYS A 306 8.78 10.90 5.28
C LYS A 306 9.56 11.83 6.21
N LYS A 307 9.80 11.39 7.44
CA LYS A 307 10.62 12.12 8.40
C LYS A 307 12.10 11.94 8.11
N MET A 308 12.87 13.01 8.27
CA MET A 308 14.33 12.99 8.24
C MET A 308 14.90 12.33 9.51
N ASN A 309 14.17 12.43 10.63
CA ASN A 309 14.49 11.76 11.89
C ASN A 309 13.23 11.12 12.49
N THR A 310 13.26 9.80 12.69
CA THR A 310 12.14 9.00 13.19
C THR A 310 11.77 9.30 14.65
N PHE A 311 12.67 9.90 15.44
CA PHE A 311 12.47 10.13 16.88
C PHE A 311 11.89 11.51 17.21
N VAL A 312 11.81 12.43 16.24
CA VAL A 312 11.24 13.76 16.48
C VAL A 312 9.72 13.71 16.22
N PRO A 313 8.89 14.13 17.19
CA PRO A 313 7.44 14.15 17.02
C PRO A 313 7.00 15.31 16.11
N ILE A 314 5.97 15.07 15.31
CA ILE A 314 5.35 16.08 14.46
C ILE A 314 4.41 16.92 15.32
N ARG A 315 4.59 18.24 15.27
CA ARG A 315 3.76 19.23 15.95
C ARG A 315 2.87 20.00 15.01
N TYR A 316 3.38 20.32 13.83
CA TYR A 316 2.62 21.01 12.81
C TYR A 316 2.72 20.31 11.47
N ILE A 317 1.63 20.36 10.73
CA ILE A 317 1.59 19.94 9.33
C ILE A 317 1.13 21.13 8.52
N ASN A 318 1.99 21.58 7.62
CA ASN A 318 1.69 22.64 6.68
C ASN A 318 1.41 22.04 5.31
N ALA A 319 0.45 22.59 4.59
CA ALA A 319 0.32 22.34 3.16
C ALA A 319 0.41 23.65 2.40
N TYR A 320 1.18 23.65 1.32
CA TYR A 320 1.38 24.81 0.46
C TYR A 320 1.61 24.39 -0.98
N PHE A 321 1.27 25.27 -1.92
CA PHE A 321 1.74 25.15 -3.29
C PHE A 321 3.15 25.71 -3.41
N TRP A 322 4.03 24.97 -4.07
CA TRP A 322 5.35 25.41 -4.46
C TRP A 322 5.39 25.59 -5.98
N ASN A 323 5.52 26.85 -6.39
CA ASN A 323 5.62 27.31 -7.77
C ASN A 323 7.07 27.68 -8.08
N ASN A 324 7.94 26.67 -8.11
CA ASN A 324 9.37 26.84 -8.39
C ASN A 324 9.66 27.52 -9.73
N ASN A 325 8.78 27.32 -10.72
CA ASN A 325 8.92 27.88 -12.07
C ASN A 325 8.34 29.30 -12.19
N LYS A 326 7.79 29.88 -11.10
CA LYS A 326 7.19 31.22 -11.06
C LYS A 326 6.21 31.46 -12.22
N ALA A 327 5.35 30.48 -12.51
CA ALA A 327 4.35 30.57 -13.57
C ALA A 327 3.00 31.07 -13.02
N SER A 328 2.23 31.80 -13.83
CA SER A 328 0.89 32.25 -13.45
C SER A 328 -0.13 31.12 -13.61
N ILE A 329 -0.65 30.59 -12.50
CA ILE A 329 -1.59 29.47 -12.48
C ILE A 329 -2.87 29.88 -11.76
N LYS A 330 -4.01 29.80 -12.43
CA LYS A 330 -5.31 30.05 -11.81
C LYS A 330 -5.87 28.74 -11.24
N ILE A 331 -5.92 28.63 -9.91
CA ILE A 331 -6.67 27.56 -9.25
C ILE A 331 -8.14 27.95 -9.31
N GLN A 332 -8.90 27.28 -10.16
CA GLN A 332 -10.33 27.55 -10.34
C GLN A 332 -11.16 26.95 -9.22
N LYS A 333 -10.73 25.79 -8.71
CA LYS A 333 -11.39 25.09 -7.61
C LYS A 333 -10.38 24.23 -6.85
N LEU A 334 -10.43 24.29 -5.53
CA LEU A 334 -9.65 23.40 -4.68
C LEU A 334 -10.55 22.91 -3.55
N ASP A 335 -11.19 21.76 -3.74
CA ASP A 335 -11.89 21.10 -2.64
C ASP A 335 -10.94 20.05 -2.07
N MET A 336 -10.36 20.32 -0.91
CA MET A 336 -9.45 19.39 -0.24
C MET A 336 -9.84 19.24 1.22
N LYS A 337 -9.81 17.99 1.70
CA LYS A 337 -9.89 17.58 3.09
C LYS A 337 -8.61 16.84 3.43
N VAL A 338 -8.00 17.22 4.55
CA VAL A 338 -6.78 16.59 5.06
C VAL A 338 -7.11 16.00 6.41
N TYR A 339 -6.82 14.71 6.55
CA TYR A 339 -6.98 13.94 7.78
C TYR A 339 -5.61 13.62 8.33
N LEU A 340 -5.49 13.81 9.64
CA LEU A 340 -4.33 13.44 10.42
C LEU A 340 -4.73 12.31 11.36
N GLU A 341 -4.07 11.15 11.21
CA GLU A 341 -4.14 10.02 12.16
C GLU A 341 -3.11 10.16 13.27
#